data_AF-A0A420DDP3-F1
#
_entry.id   AF-A0A420DDP3-F1
#
_cell.length_a   1.000
_cell.length_b   1.000
_cell.length_c   1.000
_cell.angle_alpha   90.00
_cell.angle_beta   90.00
_cell.angle_gamma   90.00
#
_symmetry.space_group_name_H-M   'P 1'
#
loop_
_entity.id
_entity.type
_entity.pdbx_description
1 polymer ?
#
loop_
_entity_poly.entity_id
_entity_poly.type
_entity_poly.pdbx_seq_one_letter_code
_entity_poly.pdbx_strand_id
1 'polypeptide(L)' 'MHIPQTEIFEFLQKKGYEIKGFAIINPAVEEFLLSEPAFIWHTFTATKESEVQSRDNQYLKVFESEIKALLKDF' A
#
# COMPACT_ATOMS: atom_id res chain seq x y z
N MET A 1 4.28 -18.01 -7.01
CA MET A 1 2.88 -17.64 -7.30
C MET A 1 2.90 -16.16 -7.67
N HIS A 2 2.45 -15.79 -8.86
CA HIS A 2 2.41 -14.40 -9.32
C HIS A 2 0.95 -13.97 -9.37
N ILE A 3 0.55 -13.04 -8.52
CA ILE A 3 -0.81 -12.48 -8.52
C ILE A 3 -0.76 -11.18 -9.32
N PRO A 4 -1.49 -11.05 -10.43
CA PRO A 4 -1.61 -9.80 -11.16
C PRO A 4 -2.10 -8.66 -10.27
N GLN A 5 -1.52 -7.47 -10.45
CA GLN A 5 -1.91 -6.28 -9.68
C GLN A 5 -3.39 -5.92 -9.86
N THR A 6 -3.96 -6.21 -11.03
CA THR A 6 -5.39 -6.02 -11.33
C THR A 6 -6.28 -6.88 -10.44
N GLU A 7 -5.89 -8.12 -10.15
CA GLU A 7 -6.66 -9.00 -9.25
C GLU A 7 -6.64 -8.49 -7.80
N ILE A 8 -5.52 -7.92 -7.37
CA ILE A 8 -5.41 -7.27 -6.05
C ILE A 8 -6.34 -6.06 -5.98
N PHE A 9 -6.37 -5.23 -7.03
CA PHE A 9 -7.26 -4.08 -7.11
C PHE A 9 -8.73 -4.49 -7.07
N GLU A 10 -9.11 -5.48 -7.87
CA GLU A 10 -10.48 -6.01 -7.87
C GLU A 10 -10.89 -6.56 -6.50
N PHE A 11 -10.01 -7.29 -5.82
CA PHE A 11 -10.26 -7.78 -4.48
C PHE A 11 -10.52 -6.64 -3.48
N LEU A 12 -9.66 -5.62 -3.48
CA LEU A 12 -9.80 -4.47 -2.59
C LEU A 12 -11.04 -3.64 -2.91
N GLN A 13 -11.36 -3.43 -4.19
CA GLN A 13 -12.58 -2.74 -4.62
C GLN A 13 -13.84 -3.50 -4.19
N LYS A 14 -13.86 -4.83 -4.29
CA LYS A 14 -14.97 -5.66 -3.78
C LYS A 14 -15.15 -5.55 -2.26
N LYS A 15 -14.09 -5.23 -1.53
CA LYS A 15 -14.11 -4.96 -0.08
C LYS A 15 -14.50 -3.50 0.27
N GLY A 16 -14.78 -2.66 -0.73
CA GLY A 16 -15.20 -1.28 -0.55
C GLY A 16 -14.07 -0.26 -0.45
N TYR A 17 -12.86 -0.63 -0.88
CA TYR A 17 -11.75 0.32 -0.96
C TYR A 17 -11.73 1.05 -2.31
N GLU A 18 -11.43 2.34 -2.26
CA GLU A 18 -11.10 3.13 -3.43
C GLU A 18 -9.58 3.10 -3.67
N ILE A 19 -9.17 2.78 -4.90
CA ILE A 19 -7.75 2.72 -5.28
C ILE A 19 -7.35 4.04 -5.93
N LYS A 20 -6.33 4.70 -5.35
CA LYS A 20 -5.84 6.01 -5.82
C LYS A 20 -4.34 5.99 -6.00
N GLY A 21 -3.83 6.65 -7.03
CA GLY A 21 -2.40 6.89 -7.19
C GLY A 21 -1.85 7.73 -6.04
N PHE A 22 -0.67 7.38 -5.54
CA PHE A 22 -0.02 8.06 -4.43
C PHE A 22 1.49 8.08 -4.60
N ALA A 23 2.12 9.23 -4.35
CA ALA A 23 3.56 9.38 -4.38
C ALA A 23 4.09 9.40 -2.94
N ILE A 24 4.87 8.38 -2.59
CA ILE A 24 5.53 8.31 -1.29
C ILE A 24 6.89 9.01 -1.42
N ILE A 25 7.06 10.11 -0.69
CA ILE A 25 8.31 10.85 -0.63
C ILE A 25 9.18 10.23 0.46
N ASN A 26 10.38 9.76 0.10
CA ASN A 26 11.40 9.31 1.04
C ASN A 26 12.46 10.42 1.13
N PRO A 27 12.64 11.07 2.29
CA PRO A 27 13.71 12.05 2.47
C PRO A 27 15.07 11.37 2.41
N ALA A 28 16.12 12.16 2.19
CA ALA A 28 17.49 11.67 2.32
C ALA A 28 17.75 11.28 3.79
N VAL A 29 18.48 10.18 3.98
CA VAL A 29 18.88 9.68 5.30
C VAL A 29 20.39 9.68 5.37
N GLU A 30 20.94 10.35 6.38
CA GLU A 30 22.37 10.36 6.68
C GLU A 30 22.57 9.95 8.15
N GLU A 31 23.14 8.78 8.37
CA GLU A 31 23.44 8.18 9.67
C GLU A 31 24.88 7.64 9.69
N PHE A 32 25.34 7.14 10.84
CA PHE A 32 26.75 6.76 11.05
C PHE A 32 27.33 5.79 10.00
N LEU A 33 26.51 4.87 9.47
CA LEU A 33 26.93 3.89 8.45
C LEU A 33 26.02 3.89 7.21
N LEU A 34 25.05 4.80 7.13
CA LEU A 34 24.01 4.78 6.09
C LEU A 34 23.91 6.17 5.46
N SER A 35 24.06 6.24 4.14
CA SER A 35 23.79 7.43 3.35
C SER A 35 22.88 7.03 2.20
N GLU A 36 21.60 7.41 2.28
CA GLU A 36 20.59 7.13 1.28
C GLU A 36 20.06 8.44 0.68
N PRO A 37 20.10 8.61 -0.66
CA PRO A 37 19.56 9.79 -1.31
C PRO A 37 18.03 9.81 -1.22
N ALA A 38 17.46 11.02 -1.26
CA ALA A 38 16.01 11.17 -1.36
C ALA A 38 15.47 10.54 -2.65
N PHE A 39 14.30 9.91 -2.56
CA PHE A 39 13.63 9.33 -3.72
C PHE A 39 12.11 9.35 -3.58
N ILE A 40 11.42 9.31 -4.72
CA ILE A 40 9.96 9.25 -4.79
C ILE A 40 9.56 7.86 -5.26
N TRP A 41 8.66 7.22 -4.52
CA TRP A 41 8.05 5.96 -4.91
C TRP A 41 6.59 6.20 -5.35
N HIS A 42 6.34 6.07 -6.64
CA HIS A 42 4.98 6.11 -7.19
C HIS A 42 4.29 4.76 -6.99
N THR A 43 3.16 4.78 -6.30
CA THR A 43 2.40 3.59 -5.92
C THR A 43 0.90 3.89 -5.89
N PHE A 44 0.14 2.97 -5.33
CA PHE A 44 -1.30 3.13 -5.08
C PHE A 44 -1.61 2.97 -3.60
N THR A 45 -2.67 3.63 -3.15
CA THR A 45 -3.27 3.44 -1.82
C THR A 45 -4.67 2.88 -1.97
N ALA A 46 -5.12 2.14 -0.97
CA ALA A 46 -6.47 1.64 -0.85
C ALA A 46 -7.12 2.27 0.38
N THR A 47 -8.11 3.14 0.17
CA THR A 47 -8.75 3.94 1.24
C THR A 47 -10.24 3.70 1.28
N LYS A 48 -10.84 3.62 2.48
CA LYS A 48 -12.30 3.72 2.66
C LYS A 48 -12.75 5.17 2.63
N GLU A 49 -14.06 5.40 2.63
CA GLU A 49 -14.63 6.75 2.65
C GLU A 49 -14.03 7.58 3.80
N SER A 50 -13.55 8.78 3.47
CA SER A 50 -12.91 9.74 4.39
C SER A 50 -11.50 9.39 4.88
N GLU A 51 -10.90 8.25 4.50
CA GLU A 51 -9.51 7.96 4.82
C GLU A 51 -8.55 8.77 3.94
N VAL A 52 -7.53 9.37 4.57
CA VAL A 52 -6.49 10.16 3.88
C VAL A 52 -5.40 9.22 3.36
N GLN A 53 -4.94 9.42 2.12
CA GLN A 53 -3.85 8.64 1.55
C GLN A 53 -2.55 8.80 2.38
N SER A 54 -1.88 7.69 2.66
CA SER A 54 -0.67 7.64 3.47
C SER A 54 0.22 6.44 3.09
N ARG A 55 1.40 6.33 3.70
CA ARG A 55 2.26 5.15 3.53
C ARG A 55 1.64 3.89 4.15
N ASP A 56 0.72 4.05 5.10
CA ASP A 56 0.17 2.92 5.85
C ASP A 56 -0.99 2.25 5.12
N ASN A 57 -1.73 3.00 4.31
CA ASN A 57 -2.77 2.47 3.43
C ASN A 57 -2.28 2.18 2.00
N GLN A 58 -0.97 1.96 1.83
CA GLN A 58 -0.42 1.45 0.58
C GLN A 58 -1.11 0.11 0.22
N TYR A 59 -1.50 -0.04 -1.05
CA TYR A 59 -2.47 -1.07 -1.45
C TYR A 59 -2.03 -2.52 -1.13
N LEU A 60 -0.72 -2.83 -1.18
CA LEU A 60 -0.22 -4.17 -0.83
C LEU A 60 -0.27 -4.42 0.67
N LYS A 61 -0.01 -3.42 1.51
CA LYS A 61 -0.17 -3.53 2.97
C LYS A 61 -1.63 -3.79 3.34
N VAL A 62 -2.55 -3.06 2.72
CA VAL A 62 -3.99 -3.23 2.94
C VAL A 62 -4.42 -4.63 2.48
N PHE A 63 -3.98 -5.06 1.30
CA PHE A 63 -4.25 -6.40 0.78
C PHE A 63 -3.74 -7.50 1.71
N GLU A 64 -2.49 -7.39 2.19
CA GLU A 64 -1.90 -8.35 3.12
C GLU A 64 -2.71 -8.43 4.42
N SER A 65 -3.15 -7.30 4.96
CA SER A 65 -3.99 -7.24 6.16
C SER A 65 -5.34 -7.93 5.94
N GLU A 66 -6.02 -7.64 4.83
CA GLU A 66 -7.32 -8.22 4.47
C GLU A 66 -7.24 -9.73 4.24
N ILE A 67 -6.19 -10.22 3.57
CA ILE A 67 -5.96 -11.66 3.37
C ILE A 67 -5.66 -12.35 4.70
N LYS A 68 -4.83 -11.74 5.55
CA LYS A 68 -4.54 -12.28 6.89
C LYS A 68 -5.81 -12.36 7.75
N ALA A 69 -6.69 -11.35 7.68
CA ALA A 69 -7.98 -11.38 8.36
C ALA A 69 -8.86 -12.50 7.80
N LEU A 70 -9.00 -12.58 6.48
CA LEU A 70 -9.78 -13.62 5.81
C LEU A 70 -9.32 -15.03 6.21
N LEU A 71 -8.01 -15.29 6.25
CA LEU A 71 -7.45 -16.60 6.58
C LEU A 71 -7.52 -16.94 8.07
N LYS A 72 -7.65 -15.96 8.97
CA LYS A 72 -7.85 -16.20 10.41
C LYS A 72 -9.28 -16.65 10.74
N ASP A 73 -10.23 -16.32 9.87
CA ASP A 73 -11.64 -16.70 10.03
C ASP A 73 -11.93 -18.15 9.57
N PHE A 74 -10.90 -18.88 9.08
CA PHE A 74 -10.95 -20.30 8.71
C PHE A 74 -10.08 -21.15 9.65
#